data_AF-A0A1A9S4H8-F1
#
_entry.id   AF-A0A1A9S4H8-F1
#
_cell.length_a   1.000
_cell.length_b   1.000
_cell.length_c   1.000
_cell.angle_alpha   90.00
_cell.angle_beta   90.00
_cell.angle_gamma   90.00
#
_symmetry.space_group_name_H-M   'P 1'
#
loop_
_entity.id
_entity.type
_entity.pdbx_description
1 polymer ?
#
loop_
_entity_poly.entity_id
_entity_poly.type
_entity_poly.pdbx_seq_one_letter_code
_entity_poly.pdbx_strand_id
1 'polypeptide(L)'
;MRKLLPLLLALSALPTALYAAPADDAARISTLERRIASLEARIAVLERNQSARNSGVREVIIEHRAGRNTAYVCSVTPFRKTYEATSHNEGLARAQVRRACQAEQNAIFCTDSDIQCRRYD
;
A
#
# COMPACT_ATOMS: atom_id res chain seq x y z
N MET A 1 58.86 26.21 40.17
CA MET A 1 57.99 26.95 39.22
C MET A 1 58.83 27.62 38.13
N ARG A 2 59.28 26.89 37.10
CA ARG A 2 60.11 27.48 36.03
C ARG A 2 59.97 26.81 34.65
N LYS A 3 58.92 26.00 34.45
CA LYS A 3 58.67 25.27 33.19
C LYS A 3 57.32 25.60 32.53
N LEU A 4 56.62 26.63 33.00
CA LEU A 4 55.33 27.06 32.43
C LEU A 4 55.46 28.15 31.36
N LEU A 5 56.62 28.81 31.28
CA LEU A 5 56.86 29.86 30.29
C LEU A 5 56.96 29.39 28.82
N PRO A 6 57.50 28.19 28.47
CA PRO A 6 57.61 27.79 27.07
C PRO A 6 56.29 27.24 26.52
N LEU A 7 55.33 26.91 27.38
CA LEU A 7 54.04 26.33 26.97
C LEU A 7 53.06 27.39 26.45
N LEU A 8 53.14 28.62 26.97
CA LEU A 8 52.24 29.72 26.59
C LEU A 8 52.64 30.38 25.26
N LEU A 9 53.93 30.33 24.89
CA LEU A 9 54.43 30.84 23.60
C LEU A 9 54.12 29.92 22.41
N ALA A 10 53.74 28.66 22.65
CA ALA A 10 53.36 27.72 21.61
C ALA A 10 51.88 27.84 21.18
N LEU A 11 51.02 28.48 22.00
CA LEU A 11 49.59 28.64 21.69
C LEU A 11 49.28 29.81 20.75
N SER A 12 50.20 30.77 20.57
CA SER A 12 50.01 31.92 19.67
C SER A 12 50.34 31.63 18.20
N ALA A 13 50.73 30.40 17.87
CA ALA A 13 51.09 29.99 16.52
C ALA A 13 50.04 29.05 15.89
N LEU A 14 48.80 29.01 16.39
CA LEU A 14 47.71 28.48 15.58
C LEU A 14 47.41 29.50 14.48
N PRO A 15 47.62 29.16 13.19
CA PRO A 15 47.00 29.94 12.15
C PRO A 15 45.50 29.86 12.40
N THR A 16 44.86 31.00 12.63
CA THR A 16 43.43 31.12 12.33
C THR A 16 43.29 30.81 10.86
N ALA A 17 43.10 29.53 10.54
CA ALA A 17 42.62 29.11 9.24
C ALA A 17 41.20 29.66 9.17
N LEU A 18 41.08 30.92 8.75
CA LEU A 18 39.92 31.42 8.05
C LEU A 18 39.74 30.43 6.90
N TYR A 19 38.91 29.41 7.12
CA TYR A 19 38.51 28.45 6.11
C TYR A 19 37.67 29.21 5.09
N ALA A 20 38.34 29.93 4.20
CA ALA A 20 37.79 30.22 2.89
C ALA A 20 37.74 28.86 2.18
N ALA A 21 36.65 28.12 2.40
CA ALA A 21 36.34 26.93 1.63
C ALA A 21 36.49 27.29 0.14
N PRO A 22 37.15 26.44 -0.68
CA PRO A 22 37.26 26.74 -2.11
C PRO A 22 35.84 26.92 -2.65
N ALA A 23 35.62 27.97 -3.45
CA ALA A 23 34.30 28.35 -3.94
C ALA A 23 33.54 27.17 -4.62
N ASP A 24 34.28 26.16 -5.10
CA ASP A 24 33.76 24.90 -5.63
C ASP A 24 33.02 24.04 -4.59
N ASP A 25 33.51 23.95 -3.36
CA ASP A 25 32.83 23.19 -2.30
C ASP A 25 31.55 23.90 -1.85
N ALA A 26 31.56 25.23 -1.72
CA ALA A 26 30.36 26.00 -1.41
C ALA A 26 29.28 25.88 -2.53
N ALA A 27 29.70 25.90 -3.80
CA ALA A 27 28.81 25.69 -4.94
C ALA A 27 28.26 24.25 -5.00
N ARG A 28 29.08 23.24 -4.69
CA ARG A 28 28.63 21.85 -4.58
C ARG A 28 27.65 21.64 -3.44
N ILE A 29 27.93 22.20 -2.26
CA ILE A 29 27.05 22.11 -1.09
C ILE A 29 25.68 22.70 -1.41
N SER A 30 25.62 23.93 -1.93
CA SER A 30 24.34 24.57 -2.32
C SER A 30 23.56 23.80 -3.40
N THR A 31 24.27 23.06 -4.26
CA THR A 31 23.64 22.20 -5.27
C THR A 31 23.06 20.93 -4.65
N LEU A 32 23.76 20.33 -3.69
CA LEU A 32 23.30 19.17 -2.95
C LEU A 32 22.08 19.52 -2.09
N GLU A 33 22.10 20.66 -1.39
CA GLU A 33 20.98 21.13 -0.57
C GLU A 33 19.70 21.31 -1.40
N ARG A 34 19.79 21.92 -2.60
CA ARG A 34 18.66 22.04 -3.52
C ARG A 34 18.13 20.69 -4.00
N ARG A 35 19.03 19.71 -4.23
CA ARG A 35 18.63 18.36 -4.62
C ARG A 35 17.92 17.63 -3.47
N ILE A 36 18.42 17.77 -2.24
CA ILE A 36 17.81 17.18 -1.05
C ILE A 36 16.40 17.75 -0.88
N ALA A 37 16.23 19.07 -0.90
CA ALA A 37 14.91 19.70 -0.77
C ALA A 37 13.93 19.23 -1.86
N SER A 38 14.40 19.07 -3.10
CA SER A 38 13.59 18.53 -4.21
C SER A 38 13.20 17.06 -3.98
N LEU A 39 14.12 16.24 -3.48
CA LEU A 39 13.84 14.83 -3.19
C LEU A 39 12.88 14.66 -2.02
N GLU A 40 13.04 15.42 -0.95
CA GLU A 40 12.13 15.43 0.20
C GLU A 40 10.70 15.79 -0.21
N ALA A 41 10.54 16.82 -1.05
CA ALA A 41 9.23 17.20 -1.58
C ALA A 41 8.59 16.08 -2.41
N ARG A 42 9.38 15.37 -3.22
CA ARG A 42 8.90 14.21 -4.00
C ARG A 42 8.50 13.05 -3.11
N ILE A 43 9.28 12.74 -2.08
CA ILE A 43 8.98 11.69 -1.11
C ILE A 43 7.66 12.00 -0.39
N ALA A 44 7.46 13.22 0.10
CA ALA A 44 6.22 13.62 0.77
C ALA A 44 4.97 13.51 -0.14
N VAL A 45 5.11 13.68 -1.44
CA VAL A 45 4.02 13.42 -2.41
C VAL A 45 3.78 11.92 -2.59
N LEU A 46 4.84 11.13 -2.73
CA LEU A 46 4.74 9.68 -2.90
C LEU A 46 4.15 9.00 -1.69
N GLU A 47 4.55 9.39 -0.48
CA GLU A 47 3.99 8.88 0.77
C GLU A 47 2.50 9.20 0.87
N ARG A 48 2.08 10.44 0.60
CA ARG A 48 0.65 10.81 0.57
C ARG A 48 -0.15 9.96 -0.44
N ASN A 49 0.41 9.74 -1.63
CA ASN A 49 -0.24 8.89 -2.65
C ASN A 49 -0.30 7.43 -2.23
N GLN A 50 0.75 6.92 -1.57
CA GLN A 50 0.79 5.56 -1.06
C GLN A 50 -0.19 5.38 0.10
N SER A 51 -0.25 6.31 1.06
CA SER A 51 -1.24 6.33 2.14
C SER A 51 -2.66 6.40 1.59
N ALA A 52 -2.92 7.21 0.56
CA ALA A 52 -4.24 7.27 -0.08
C ALA A 52 -4.61 5.94 -0.78
N ARG A 53 -3.64 5.30 -1.47
CA ARG A 53 -3.84 3.98 -2.09
C ARG A 53 -4.05 2.87 -1.05
N ASN A 54 -3.26 2.87 0.01
CA ASN A 54 -3.29 1.85 1.05
C ASN A 54 -4.46 2.04 2.03
N SER A 55 -4.97 3.26 2.22
CA SER A 55 -6.20 3.50 2.98
C SER A 55 -7.44 2.86 2.32
N GLY A 56 -7.37 2.53 1.03
CA GLY A 56 -8.36 1.72 0.32
C GLY A 56 -8.16 0.20 0.47
N VAL A 57 -6.99 -0.24 0.93
CA VAL A 57 -6.69 -1.63 1.26
C VAL A 57 -7.20 -1.88 2.67
N ARG A 58 -8.52 -2.05 2.80
CA ARG A 58 -9.07 -2.70 3.99
C ARG A 58 -8.46 -4.10 4.04
N GLU A 59 -7.69 -4.39 5.08
CA GLU A 59 -7.31 -5.75 5.43
C GLU A 59 -8.61 -6.55 5.56
N VAL A 60 -8.95 -7.31 4.52
CA VAL A 60 -10.10 -8.22 4.56
C VAL A 60 -9.66 -9.42 5.37
N ILE A 61 -9.80 -9.32 6.70
CA ILE A 61 -9.69 -10.47 7.58
C ILE A 61 -10.88 -11.37 7.23
N ILE A 62 -10.66 -12.32 6.31
CA ILE A 62 -11.59 -13.42 6.07
C ILE A 62 -11.44 -14.34 7.28
N GLU A 63 -12.19 -14.08 8.35
CA GLU A 63 -12.35 -15.03 9.45
C GLU A 63 -12.83 -16.36 8.85
N HIS A 64 -11.93 -17.34 8.79
CA HIS A 64 -12.33 -18.74 8.63
C HIS A 64 -13.11 -19.12 9.88
N ARG A 65 -14.43 -18.91 9.86
CA ARG A 65 -15.35 -19.47 10.85
C ARG A 65 -15.35 -20.98 10.69
N ALA A 66 -14.37 -21.64 11.31
CA ALA A 66 -14.17 -23.09 11.34
C ALA A 66 -15.23 -23.83 12.19
N GLY A 67 -16.48 -23.35 12.21
CA GLY A 67 -17.50 -23.80 13.15
C GLY A 67 -18.64 -24.63 12.56
N ARG A 68 -18.88 -24.59 11.24
CA ARG A 68 -20.01 -25.30 10.62
C ARG A 68 -19.66 -25.67 9.18
N ASN A 69 -19.91 -26.92 8.80
CA ASN A 69 -19.72 -27.40 7.42
C ASN A 69 -20.86 -26.90 6.51
N THR A 70 -21.24 -25.64 6.66
CA THR A 70 -22.38 -25.07 5.95
C THR A 70 -22.08 -25.07 4.46
N ALA A 71 -22.95 -25.66 3.66
CA ALA A 71 -22.90 -25.59 2.21
C ALA A 71 -24.01 -24.68 1.71
N TYR A 72 -23.66 -23.73 0.84
CA TYR A 72 -24.59 -22.86 0.14
C TYR A 72 -24.71 -23.36 -1.28
N VAL A 73 -25.93 -23.72 -1.70
CA VAL A 73 -26.26 -24.03 -3.09
C VAL A 73 -27.04 -22.85 -3.63
N CYS A 74 -26.43 -22.10 -4.55
CA CYS A 74 -27.04 -20.96 -5.20
C CYS A 74 -27.42 -21.32 -6.63
N SER A 75 -28.52 -20.77 -7.13
CA SER A 75 -28.93 -20.96 -8.52
C SER A 75 -29.68 -19.75 -9.10
N VAL A 76 -29.63 -19.63 -10.43
CA VAL A 76 -30.44 -18.70 -11.21
C VAL A 76 -30.94 -19.39 -12.46
N THR A 77 -32.19 -19.14 -12.84
CA THR A 77 -32.82 -19.77 -13.99
C THR A 77 -33.35 -18.71 -14.96
N PRO A 78 -32.47 -18.02 -15.71
CA PRO A 78 -32.93 -17.19 -16.82
C PRO A 78 -33.54 -18.08 -17.90
N PHE A 79 -34.74 -17.70 -18.35
CA PHE A 79 -35.52 -18.43 -19.36
C PHE A 79 -35.77 -19.90 -19.00
N ARG A 80 -35.00 -20.84 -19.54
CA ARG A 80 -35.16 -22.29 -19.35
C ARG A 80 -33.87 -23.01 -18.98
N LYS A 81 -32.80 -22.27 -18.65
CA LYS A 81 -31.51 -22.85 -18.27
C LYS A 81 -31.18 -22.45 -16.84
N THR A 82 -30.89 -23.44 -16.00
CA THR A 82 -30.47 -23.22 -14.61
C THR A 82 -28.96 -23.27 -14.53
N TYR A 83 -28.38 -22.24 -13.91
CA TYR A 83 -26.99 -22.21 -13.50
C TYR A 83 -26.95 -22.38 -11.99
N GLU A 84 -26.14 -23.33 -11.51
CA GLU A 84 -26.04 -23.67 -10.08
C GLU A 84 -24.57 -23.76 -9.68
N ALA A 85 -24.26 -23.32 -8.46
CA ALA A 85 -22.94 -23.49 -7.86
C ALA A 85 -23.04 -23.69 -6.35
N THR A 86 -22.07 -24.42 -5.81
CA THR A 86 -22.00 -24.77 -4.39
C THR A 86 -20.71 -24.27 -3.77
N SER A 87 -20.80 -23.68 -2.57
CA SER A 87 -19.62 -23.24 -1.81
C SER A 87 -19.91 -23.20 -0.32
N HIS A 88 -18.85 -23.20 0.50
CA HIS A 88 -18.95 -22.93 1.94
C HIS A 88 -19.13 -21.43 2.26
N ASN A 89 -19.04 -20.56 1.25
CA ASN A 89 -19.28 -19.14 1.36
C ASN A 89 -20.39 -18.73 0.39
N GLU A 90 -21.48 -18.15 0.90
CA GLU A 90 -22.63 -17.75 0.07
C GLU A 90 -22.22 -16.77 -1.04
N GLY A 91 -21.39 -15.77 -0.72
CA GLY A 91 -20.93 -14.78 -1.69
C GLY A 91 -20.11 -15.40 -2.83
N LEU A 92 -19.29 -16.42 -2.52
CA LEU A 92 -18.58 -17.18 -3.55
C LEU A 92 -19.53 -18.01 -4.41
N ALA A 93 -20.51 -18.70 -3.81
CA ALA A 93 -21.51 -19.45 -4.55
C ALA A 93 -22.32 -18.54 -5.50
N ARG A 94 -22.80 -17.39 -5.01
CA ARG A 94 -23.48 -16.37 -5.83
C ARG A 94 -22.60 -15.87 -6.98
N ALA A 95 -21.34 -15.54 -6.71
CA ALA A 95 -20.41 -15.07 -7.72
C ALA A 95 -20.14 -16.12 -8.81
N GLN A 96 -20.06 -17.40 -8.44
CA GLN A 96 -19.88 -18.50 -9.38
C GLN A 96 -21.11 -18.68 -10.29
N VAL A 97 -22.32 -18.70 -9.72
CA VAL A 97 -23.58 -18.76 -10.49
C VAL A 97 -23.67 -17.59 -11.47
N ARG A 98 -23.42 -16.37 -11.00
CA ARG A 98 -23.47 -15.17 -11.83
C ARG A 98 -22.47 -15.26 -12.98
N ARG A 99 -21.24 -15.69 -12.71
CA ARG A 99 -20.21 -15.84 -13.75
C ARG A 99 -20.61 -16.89 -14.78
N ALA A 100 -21.14 -18.04 -14.33
CA ALA A 100 -21.60 -19.10 -15.23
C ALA A 100 -22.76 -18.63 -16.12
N CYS A 101 -23.72 -17.90 -15.54
CA CYS A 101 -24.84 -17.30 -16.27
C CYS A 101 -24.34 -16.27 -17.30
N GLN A 102 -23.46 -15.34 -16.89
CA GLN A 102 -22.93 -14.27 -17.74
C GLN A 102 -21.99 -14.75 -18.84
N ALA A 103 -21.46 -15.97 -18.74
CA ALA A 103 -20.66 -16.59 -19.79
C ALA A 103 -21.49 -16.93 -21.03
N GLU A 104 -22.82 -17.07 -20.88
CA GLU A 104 -23.71 -17.51 -21.95
C GLU A 104 -24.90 -16.56 -22.19
N GLN A 105 -25.35 -15.87 -21.14
CA GLN A 105 -26.49 -14.95 -21.18
C GLN A 105 -26.01 -13.51 -20.98
N ASN A 106 -26.84 -12.55 -21.39
CA ASN A 106 -26.57 -11.14 -21.09
C ASN A 106 -26.64 -10.88 -19.58
N ALA A 107 -25.77 -10.00 -19.08
CA ALA A 107 -25.67 -9.66 -17.66
C ALA A 107 -26.99 -9.18 -17.02
N ILE A 108 -27.90 -8.59 -17.81
CA ILE A 108 -29.22 -8.16 -17.34
C ILE A 108 -30.10 -9.32 -16.83
N PHE A 109 -29.86 -10.55 -17.28
CA PHE A 109 -30.60 -11.75 -16.87
C PHE A 109 -29.91 -12.53 -15.74
N CYS A 110 -28.73 -12.07 -15.31
CA CYS A 110 -27.88 -12.73 -14.33
C CYS A 110 -27.66 -11.82 -13.12
N THR A 111 -28.70 -11.08 -12.71
CA THR A 111 -28.60 -10.14 -11.60
C THR A 111 -28.49 -10.87 -10.27
N ASP A 112 -27.82 -10.26 -9.30
CA ASP A 112 -27.62 -10.90 -7.99
C ASP A 112 -28.94 -11.08 -7.23
N SER A 113 -29.93 -10.21 -7.47
CA SER A 113 -31.28 -10.29 -6.89
C SER A 113 -32.07 -11.52 -7.35
N ASP A 114 -31.78 -12.05 -8.54
CA ASP A 114 -32.45 -13.23 -9.07
C ASP A 114 -31.81 -14.54 -8.60
N ILE A 115 -30.61 -14.47 -8.01
CA ILE A 115 -29.89 -15.64 -7.50
C ILE A 115 -30.49 -16.06 -6.15
N GLN A 116 -31.03 -17.28 -6.13
CA GLN A 116 -31.59 -17.91 -4.94
C GLN A 116 -30.56 -18.83 -4.31
N CYS A 117 -30.32 -18.68 -3.00
CA CYS A 117 -29.36 -19.50 -2.27
C CYS A 117 -30.04 -20.28 -1.15
N ARG A 118 -29.71 -21.56 -1.04
CA ARG A 118 -30.12 -22.45 0.05
C ARG A 118 -28.92 -22.84 0.88
N ARG A 119 -29.04 -22.73 2.19
CA ARG A 119 -28.03 -23.12 3.18
C ARG A 119 -28.35 -24.52 3.71
N TYR A 120 -27.34 -25.37 3.75
CA TYR A 120 -27.37 -26.72 4.30
C TYR A 120 -26.31 -26.78 5.41
N ASP A 121 -26.65 -27.36 6.56
CA ASP A 121 -25.77 -27.50 7.73
C ASP A 121 -25.23 -28.92 7.87
#